data_AF-A0A7Y4ZJ80-F1
#
_entry.id   AF-A0A7Y4ZJ80-F1
#
_cell.length_a   1.000
_cell.length_b   1.000
_cell.length_c   1.000
_cell.angle_alpha   90.00
_cell.angle_beta   90.00
_cell.angle_gamma   90.00
#
_symmetry.space_group_name_H-M   'P 1'
#
loop_
_entity.id
_entity.type
_entity.pdbx_description
1 polymer ?
#
loop_
_entity_poly.entity_id
_entity_poly.type
_entity_poly.pdbx_seq_one_letter_code
_entity_poly.pdbx_strand_id
1 'polypeptide(L)'
;MPHLKLLAIPIGAALLAGCYDRNAIDDRANARIDAVRSEQAHRFVYAACPADGSSDGSCGLILVHASTDAFRDKFREKKCASRTDADCEALYQRTLDAWIQQRYYAADWEGVARTCDANPGRCDDLRAYEIMLARSHNVRIQNELVHAENEIESTRRREQEEAAARALGSVVQVADLLSGPHPRRCRRYPGLFGPSELR
;
A
#
# COMPACT_ATOMS: atom_id res chain seq x y z
N MET A 1 -57.26 25.51 25.05
CA MET A 1 -56.69 25.50 23.68
C MET A 1 -55.19 25.27 23.81
N PRO A 2 -54.68 24.07 23.46
CA PRO A 2 -53.30 23.69 23.70
C PRO A 2 -52.42 24.02 22.48
N HIS A 3 -51.27 24.66 22.71
CA HIS A 3 -50.19 24.73 21.74
C HIS A 3 -49.17 23.64 22.07
N LEU A 4 -49.37 22.44 21.51
CA LEU A 4 -48.34 21.41 21.45
C LEU A 4 -47.32 21.83 20.37
N LYS A 5 -46.18 22.40 20.77
CA LYS A 5 -45.02 22.51 19.89
C LYS A 5 -44.32 21.15 19.87
N LEU A 6 -44.56 20.37 18.81
CA LEU A 6 -43.77 19.20 18.47
C LEU A 6 -42.30 19.64 18.31
N LEU A 7 -41.46 19.32 19.30
CA LEU A 7 -40.02 19.23 19.14
C LEU A 7 -39.73 17.92 18.39
N ALA A 8 -39.99 17.92 17.08
CA ALA A 8 -39.35 16.98 16.18
C ALA A 8 -37.92 17.47 15.93
N ILE A 9 -36.99 16.53 15.72
CA ILE A 9 -35.56 16.71 15.39
C ILE A 9 -34.66 16.63 16.65
N PRO A 10 -34.14 15.41 16.94
CA PRO A 10 -32.69 15.28 16.82
C PRO A 10 -32.22 13.96 16.16
N ILE A 11 -33.12 13.10 15.67
CA ILE A 11 -32.70 11.81 15.06
C ILE A 11 -32.00 12.02 13.70
N GLY A 12 -32.37 13.06 12.94
CA GLY A 12 -31.77 13.37 11.64
C GLY A 12 -30.30 13.83 11.71
N ALA A 13 -29.88 14.49 12.80
CA ALA A 13 -28.53 15.03 12.93
C ALA A 13 -27.47 13.94 13.18
N ALA A 14 -27.81 12.90 13.95
CA ALA A 14 -26.90 11.78 14.22
C ALA A 14 -26.65 10.91 12.98
N LEU A 15 -27.67 10.72 12.13
CA LEU A 15 -27.55 9.97 10.87
C LEU A 15 -26.70 10.73 9.84
N LEU A 16 -26.83 12.06 9.76
CA LEU A 16 -26.02 12.88 8.85
C LEU A 16 -24.55 12.97 9.28
N ALA A 17 -24.27 12.99 10.59
CA ALA A 17 -22.90 13.00 11.12
C ALA A 17 -22.15 11.69 10.79
N GLY A 18 -22.81 10.53 10.90
CA GLY A 18 -22.21 9.24 10.56
C GLY A 18 -21.86 9.07 9.08
N CYS A 19 -22.63 9.67 8.16
CA CYS A 19 -22.33 9.66 6.73
C CYS A 19 -21.16 10.57 6.37
N TYR A 20 -21.02 11.73 7.03
CA TYR A 20 -19.93 12.67 6.78
C TYR A 20 -18.57 12.10 7.22
N ASP A 21 -18.51 11.48 8.40
CA ASP A 21 -17.29 10.85 8.91
C ASP A 21 -16.84 9.69 8.02
N ARG A 22 -17.77 8.90 7.48
CA ARG A 22 -17.46 7.78 6.59
C ARG A 22 -16.86 8.26 5.27
N ASN A 23 -17.46 9.27 4.62
CA ASN A 23 -16.93 9.82 3.37
C ASN A 23 -15.52 10.40 3.57
N ALA A 24 -15.29 11.12 4.67
CA ALA A 24 -13.97 11.66 4.97
C ALA A 24 -12.90 10.59 5.24
N ILE A 25 -13.28 9.46 5.86
CA ILE A 25 -12.38 8.30 6.05
C ILE A 25 -12.03 7.67 4.69
N ASP A 26 -13.03 7.47 3.83
CA ASP A 26 -12.84 6.88 2.49
C ASP A 26 -11.96 7.77 1.60
N ASP A 27 -12.22 9.08 1.56
CA ASP A 27 -11.42 10.03 0.77
C ASP A 27 -9.96 10.05 1.20
N ARG A 28 -9.69 10.06 2.51
CA ARG A 28 -8.31 10.00 3.03
C ARG A 28 -7.63 8.69 2.68
N ALA A 29 -8.33 7.56 2.80
CA ALA A 29 -7.77 6.26 2.46
C ALA A 29 -7.45 6.15 0.97
N ASN A 30 -8.36 6.61 0.11
CA ASN A 30 -8.14 6.65 -1.35
C ASN A 30 -6.95 7.53 -1.70
N ALA A 31 -6.87 8.75 -1.15
CA ALA A 31 -5.73 9.64 -1.38
C ALA A 31 -4.40 9.02 -0.94
N ARG A 32 -4.37 8.24 0.15
CA ARG A 32 -3.17 7.51 0.58
C ARG A 32 -2.82 6.36 -0.36
N ILE A 33 -3.81 5.59 -0.82
CA ILE A 33 -3.60 4.51 -1.80
C ILE A 33 -3.02 5.10 -3.09
N ASP A 34 -3.59 6.20 -3.59
CA ASP A 34 -3.11 6.87 -4.80
C ASP A 34 -1.69 7.42 -4.63
N ALA A 35 -1.38 7.99 -3.46
CA ALA A 35 -0.02 8.43 -3.15
C ALA A 35 0.99 7.28 -3.15
N VAL A 36 0.66 6.15 -2.51
CA VAL A 36 1.53 4.96 -2.49
C VAL A 36 1.69 4.37 -3.89
N ARG A 37 0.61 4.29 -4.68
CA ARG A 37 0.68 3.84 -6.07
C ARG A 37 1.60 4.70 -6.91
N SER A 38 1.46 6.02 -6.80
CA SER A 38 2.29 6.98 -7.51
C SER A 38 3.77 6.84 -7.11
N GLU A 39 4.06 6.75 -5.82
CA GLU A 39 5.42 6.55 -5.32
C GLU A 39 6.03 5.23 -5.85
N GLN A 40 5.28 4.15 -5.82
CA GLN A 40 5.75 2.84 -6.27
C GLN A 40 5.89 2.76 -7.79
N ALA A 41 5.04 3.47 -8.57
CA ALA A 41 5.13 3.55 -10.02
C ALA A 41 6.52 4.00 -10.50
N HIS A 42 7.13 4.96 -9.78
CA HIS A 42 8.48 5.46 -10.06
C HIS A 42 9.60 4.44 -9.81
N ARG A 43 9.32 3.41 -9.01
CA ARG A 43 10.29 2.37 -8.65
C ARG A 43 10.30 1.20 -9.64
N PHE A 44 9.24 1.02 -10.42
CA PHE A 44 9.20 -0.04 -11.44
C PHE A 44 10.27 0.17 -12.53
N VAL A 45 10.81 -0.95 -13.02
CA VAL A 45 11.74 -0.99 -14.13
C VAL A 45 11.12 -1.71 -15.33
N TYR A 46 10.99 -0.98 -16.45
CA TYR A 46 10.43 -1.50 -17.70
C TYR A 46 11.53 -1.82 -18.71
N ALA A 47 11.41 -2.96 -19.38
CA ALA A 47 12.41 -3.39 -20.37
C ALA A 47 12.44 -2.50 -21.63
N ALA A 48 11.33 -1.87 -21.96
CA ALA A 48 11.20 -0.94 -23.09
C ALA A 48 10.65 0.39 -22.61
N CYS A 49 11.11 1.48 -23.23
CA CYS A 49 10.53 2.80 -23.03
C CYS A 49 9.30 2.96 -23.92
N PRO A 50 8.20 3.53 -23.40
CA PRO A 50 7.04 3.86 -24.21
C PRO A 50 7.40 4.92 -25.25
N ALA A 51 6.76 4.83 -26.42
CA ALA A 51 7.11 5.63 -27.60
C ALA A 51 6.84 7.13 -27.43
N ASP A 52 5.91 7.49 -26.55
CA ASP A 52 5.58 8.86 -26.18
C ASP A 52 6.47 9.44 -25.07
N GLY A 53 7.42 8.64 -24.56
CA GLY A 53 8.30 9.02 -23.46
C GLY A 53 7.62 9.09 -22.08
N SER A 54 6.34 8.70 -21.98
CA SER A 54 5.60 8.71 -20.72
C SER A 54 5.91 7.44 -19.91
N SER A 55 6.95 7.49 -19.09
CA SER A 55 7.24 6.42 -18.15
C SER A 55 7.25 6.97 -16.75
N ASP A 56 6.30 6.51 -15.93
CA ASP A 56 6.33 6.81 -14.50
C ASP A 56 7.59 6.19 -13.88
N GLY A 57 8.07 5.03 -14.37
CA GLY A 57 9.26 4.34 -13.88
C GLY A 57 10.52 4.48 -14.73
N SER A 58 11.58 3.76 -14.35
CA SER A 58 12.80 3.65 -15.16
C SER A 58 12.57 2.72 -16.35
N CYS A 59 12.99 3.08 -17.56
CA CYS A 59 12.80 2.24 -18.75
C CYS A 59 14.11 1.95 -19.50
N GLY A 60 14.14 0.86 -20.27
CA GLY A 60 15.30 0.39 -21.02
C GLY A 60 16.24 -0.52 -20.22
N LEU A 61 17.06 -1.29 -20.94
CA LEU A 61 17.99 -2.28 -20.40
C LEU A 61 19.43 -1.74 -20.44
N ILE A 62 20.08 -1.63 -19.28
CA ILE A 62 21.44 -1.12 -19.08
C ILE A 62 22.45 -2.01 -19.78
N LEU A 63 22.43 -3.32 -19.55
CA LEU A 63 23.43 -4.25 -20.09
C LEU A 63 23.38 -4.26 -21.61
N VAL A 64 22.17 -4.28 -22.19
CA VAL A 64 21.97 -4.24 -23.65
C VAL A 64 22.50 -2.93 -24.25
N HIS A 65 22.26 -1.80 -23.60
CA HIS A 65 22.76 -0.52 -24.08
C HIS A 65 24.29 -0.42 -23.92
N ALA A 66 24.79 -0.80 -22.75
CA ALA A 66 26.19 -0.67 -22.42
C ALA A 66 27.07 -1.61 -23.23
N SER A 67 26.56 -2.79 -23.63
CA SER A 67 27.31 -3.75 -24.43
C SER A 67 27.56 -3.30 -25.88
N THR A 68 26.95 -2.21 -26.33
CA THR A 68 27.18 -1.69 -27.69
C THR A 68 28.59 -1.09 -27.84
N ASP A 69 29.19 -1.27 -29.03
CA ASP A 69 30.52 -0.71 -29.34
C ASP A 69 30.54 0.81 -29.17
N ALA A 70 29.51 1.49 -29.66
CA ALA A 70 29.37 2.93 -29.53
C ALA A 70 29.38 3.42 -28.07
N PHE A 71 28.78 2.64 -27.15
CA PHE A 71 28.83 2.95 -25.73
C PHE A 71 30.21 2.67 -25.13
N ARG A 72 30.79 1.50 -25.42
CA ARG A 72 32.12 1.10 -24.96
C ARG A 72 33.19 2.10 -25.38
N ASP A 73 33.13 2.60 -26.61
CA ASP A 73 34.08 3.58 -27.14
C ASP A 73 33.96 4.93 -26.42
N LYS A 74 32.73 5.43 -26.23
CA LYS A 74 32.48 6.65 -25.44
C LYS A 74 32.92 6.50 -23.98
N PHE A 75 32.74 5.31 -23.41
CA PHE A 75 33.22 5.03 -22.06
C PHE A 75 34.74 5.09 -22.00
N ARG A 76 35.43 4.40 -22.93
CA ARG A 76 36.89 4.40 -23.04
C ARG A 76 37.44 5.82 -23.19
N GLU A 77 36.89 6.61 -24.12
CA GLU A 77 37.25 8.01 -24.34
C GLU A 77 37.14 8.83 -23.05
N LYS A 78 36.04 8.70 -22.32
CA LYS A 78 35.75 9.54 -21.14
C LYS A 78 36.41 9.07 -19.86
N LYS A 79 36.68 7.77 -19.70
CA LYS A 79 37.04 7.16 -18.41
C LYS A 79 38.42 6.49 -18.41
N CYS A 80 39.02 6.26 -19.59
CA CYS A 80 40.21 5.42 -19.72
C CYS A 80 41.44 6.11 -20.34
N ALA A 81 41.42 7.42 -20.55
CA ALA A 81 42.49 8.18 -21.21
C ALA A 81 43.92 7.97 -20.65
N SER A 82 44.07 7.50 -19.40
CA SER A 82 45.36 7.21 -18.75
C SER A 82 45.46 5.80 -18.17
N ARG A 83 44.60 4.87 -18.62
CA ARG A 83 44.52 3.50 -18.09
C ARG A 83 45.03 2.49 -19.10
N THR A 84 45.54 1.36 -18.60
CA THR A 84 45.75 0.18 -19.46
C THR A 84 44.38 -0.38 -19.89
N ASP A 85 44.36 -1.18 -20.95
CA ASP A 85 43.13 -1.84 -21.40
C ASP A 85 42.51 -2.72 -20.31
N ALA A 86 43.35 -3.45 -19.55
CA ALA A 86 42.91 -4.28 -18.43
C ALA A 86 42.29 -3.44 -17.30
N ASP A 87 42.92 -2.32 -16.93
CA ASP A 87 42.38 -1.43 -15.89
C ASP A 87 41.08 -0.75 -16.33
N CYS A 88 40.99 -0.41 -17.62
CA CYS A 88 39.80 0.17 -18.22
C CYS A 88 38.63 -0.82 -18.23
N GLU A 89 38.86 -2.07 -18.64
CA GLU A 89 37.83 -3.12 -18.64
C GLU A 89 37.39 -3.42 -17.20
N ALA A 90 38.32 -3.52 -16.24
CA ALA A 90 37.96 -3.72 -14.83
C ALA A 90 37.14 -2.53 -14.27
N LEU A 91 37.44 -1.30 -14.68
CA LEU A 91 36.63 -0.13 -14.32
C LEU A 91 35.24 -0.17 -14.95
N TYR A 92 35.15 -0.56 -16.22
CA TYR A 92 33.89 -0.70 -16.94
C TYR A 92 32.99 -1.74 -16.26
N GLN A 93 33.51 -2.94 -15.98
CA GLN A 93 32.75 -3.99 -15.28
C GLN A 93 32.23 -3.53 -13.92
N ARG A 94 33.09 -2.95 -13.07
CA ARG A 94 32.64 -2.41 -11.76
C ARG A 94 31.59 -1.32 -11.88
N THR A 95 31.65 -0.52 -12.95
CA THR A 95 30.66 0.54 -13.21
C THR A 95 29.32 -0.07 -13.61
N LEU A 96 29.33 -1.10 -14.46
CA LEU A 96 28.13 -1.84 -14.81
C LEU A 96 27.51 -2.52 -13.59
N ASP A 97 28.33 -3.21 -12.80
CA ASP A 97 27.86 -3.86 -11.57
C ASP A 97 27.16 -2.87 -10.65
N ALA A 98 27.77 -1.70 -10.43
CA ALA A 98 27.19 -0.65 -9.61
C ALA A 98 25.86 -0.13 -10.18
N TRP A 99 25.77 0.08 -11.50
CA TRP A 99 24.53 0.55 -12.14
C TRP A 99 23.41 -0.47 -12.08
N ILE A 100 23.71 -1.75 -12.31
CA ILE A 100 22.72 -2.83 -12.25
C ILE A 100 22.27 -3.03 -10.80
N GLN A 101 23.19 -3.01 -9.83
CA GLN A 101 22.85 -3.08 -8.40
C GLN A 101 21.96 -1.92 -7.97
N GLN A 102 22.29 -0.69 -8.38
CA GLN A 102 21.50 0.49 -8.07
C GLN A 102 20.10 0.40 -8.70
N ARG A 103 20.00 0.02 -9.98
CA ARG A 103 18.72 -0.02 -10.70
C ARG A 103 17.82 -1.15 -10.22
N TYR A 104 18.40 -2.32 -9.97
CA TYR A 104 17.67 -3.53 -9.59
C TYR A 104 17.84 -3.86 -8.10
N TYR A 105 17.91 -2.85 -7.23
CA TYR A 105 18.19 -3.03 -5.80
C TYR A 105 17.22 -4.01 -5.11
N ALA A 106 15.96 -4.04 -5.54
CA ALA A 106 14.93 -4.94 -5.00
C ALA A 106 14.93 -6.35 -5.62
N ALA A 107 15.80 -6.68 -6.58
CA ALA A 107 15.83 -8.01 -7.16
C ALA A 107 16.30 -9.09 -6.17
N ASP A 108 15.78 -10.31 -6.31
CA ASP A 108 16.36 -11.52 -5.73
C ASP A 108 17.54 -12.00 -6.59
N TRP A 109 18.71 -11.44 -6.30
CA TRP A 109 19.96 -11.73 -7.01
C TRP A 109 20.38 -13.20 -6.92
N GLU A 110 20.24 -13.80 -5.74
CA GLU A 110 20.57 -15.22 -5.55
C GLU A 110 19.60 -16.13 -6.31
N GLY A 111 18.31 -15.77 -6.34
CA GLY A 111 17.30 -16.49 -7.12
C GLY A 111 17.59 -16.45 -8.62
N VAL A 112 18.02 -15.29 -9.13
CA VAL A 112 18.45 -15.15 -10.53
C VAL A 112 19.72 -15.96 -10.79
N ALA A 113 20.72 -15.89 -9.91
CA ALA A 113 21.96 -16.68 -10.04
C ALA A 113 21.67 -18.19 -10.09
N ARG A 114 20.86 -18.72 -9.17
CA ARG A 114 20.44 -20.13 -9.19
C ARG A 114 19.71 -20.52 -10.48
N THR A 115 18.91 -19.59 -11.03
CA THR A 115 18.21 -19.81 -12.30
C THR A 115 19.20 -19.93 -13.47
N CYS A 116 20.25 -19.09 -13.46
CA CYS A 116 21.34 -19.14 -14.42
C CYS A 116 22.17 -20.41 -14.30
N ASP A 117 22.56 -20.80 -13.08
CA ASP A 117 23.33 -22.04 -12.84
C ASP A 117 22.57 -23.27 -13.36
N ALA A 118 21.25 -23.30 -13.17
CA ALA A 118 20.39 -24.37 -13.66
C ALA A 118 20.17 -24.32 -15.19
N ASN A 119 20.28 -23.15 -15.81
CA ASN A 119 20.01 -22.95 -17.24
C ASN A 119 21.01 -21.95 -17.87
N PRO A 120 22.29 -22.31 -18.06
CA PRO A 120 23.32 -21.36 -18.47
C PRO A 120 22.98 -20.61 -19.76
N GLY A 121 22.45 -21.33 -20.77
CA GLY A 121 22.06 -20.74 -22.05
C GLY A 121 20.95 -19.67 -21.98
N ARG A 122 20.26 -19.52 -20.84
CA ARG A 122 19.31 -18.41 -20.62
C ARG A 122 19.97 -17.14 -20.10
N CYS A 123 21.18 -17.24 -19.58
CA CYS A 123 21.92 -16.11 -18.99
C CYS A 123 23.12 -15.67 -19.83
N ASP A 124 23.51 -16.46 -20.84
CA ASP A 124 24.49 -16.04 -21.85
C ASP A 124 24.00 -14.83 -22.67
N ASP A 125 22.67 -14.64 -22.77
CA ASP A 125 22.08 -13.44 -23.35
C ASP A 125 21.88 -12.35 -22.27
N LEU A 126 22.64 -11.26 -22.40
CA LEU A 126 22.55 -10.08 -21.53
C LEU A 126 21.12 -9.54 -21.42
N ARG A 127 20.34 -9.60 -22.50
CA ARG A 127 18.96 -9.15 -22.51
C ARG A 127 18.08 -10.04 -21.64
N ALA A 128 18.21 -11.36 -21.79
CA ALA A 128 17.46 -12.32 -20.99
C ALA A 128 17.81 -12.22 -19.50
N TYR A 129 19.10 -12.10 -19.18
CA TYR A 129 19.59 -11.90 -17.81
C TYR A 129 18.99 -10.64 -17.18
N GLU A 130 19.05 -9.50 -17.86
CA GLU A 130 18.55 -8.25 -17.29
C GLU A 130 17.01 -8.22 -17.17
N ILE A 131 16.28 -8.87 -18.10
CA ILE A 131 14.83 -9.05 -17.97
C ILE A 131 14.48 -9.86 -16.70
N MET A 132 15.29 -10.86 -16.33
CA MET A 132 15.07 -11.61 -15.09
C MET A 132 15.26 -10.73 -13.86
N LEU A 133 16.29 -9.89 -13.85
CA LEU A 133 16.51 -8.91 -12.78
C LEU A 133 15.34 -7.92 -12.67
N ALA A 134 14.91 -7.35 -13.79
CA ALA A 134 13.78 -6.42 -13.84
C ALA A 134 12.48 -7.05 -13.32
N ARG A 135 12.19 -8.30 -13.73
CA ARG A 135 11.01 -9.04 -13.24
C ARG A 135 11.09 -9.31 -11.75
N SER A 136 12.23 -9.82 -11.28
CA SER A 136 12.45 -10.13 -9.87
C SER A 136 12.31 -8.88 -8.99
N HIS A 137 12.90 -7.76 -9.43
CA HIS A 137 12.73 -6.45 -8.82
C HIS A 137 11.27 -6.02 -8.75
N ASN A 138 10.58 -5.99 -9.89
CA ASN A 138 9.19 -5.52 -9.98
C ASN A 138 8.23 -6.38 -9.15
N VAL A 139 8.49 -7.68 -9.00
CA VAL A 139 7.71 -8.54 -8.09
C VAL A 139 7.86 -8.09 -6.64
N ARG A 140 9.07 -7.74 -6.18
CA ARG A 140 9.27 -7.23 -4.82
C ARG A 140 8.56 -5.89 -4.62
N ILE A 141 8.68 -4.97 -5.58
CA ILE A 141 7.98 -3.67 -5.55
C ILE A 141 6.46 -3.86 -5.51
N GLN A 142 5.91 -4.76 -6.33
CA GLN A 142 4.48 -5.07 -6.33
C GLN A 142 4.02 -5.65 -4.98
N ASN A 143 4.82 -6.51 -4.36
CA ASN A 143 4.49 -7.05 -3.04
C ASN A 143 4.51 -5.98 -1.96
N GLU A 144 5.46 -5.04 -1.98
CA GLU A 144 5.49 -3.89 -1.09
C GLU A 144 4.24 -3.00 -1.26
N LEU A 145 3.86 -2.72 -2.51
CA LEU A 145 2.63 -1.98 -2.83
C LEU A 145 1.39 -2.66 -2.25
N VAL A 146 1.22 -3.95 -2.50
CA VAL A 146 0.07 -4.72 -1.99
C VAL A 146 0.05 -4.72 -0.46
N HIS A 147 1.21 -4.83 0.20
CA HIS A 147 1.28 -4.77 1.65
C HIS A 147 0.83 -3.41 2.18
N ALA A 148 1.35 -2.31 1.62
CA ALA A 148 0.99 -0.96 2.01
C ALA A 148 -0.50 -0.65 1.76
N GLU A 149 -1.07 -1.08 0.62
CA GLU A 149 -2.50 -0.94 0.35
C GLU A 149 -3.36 -1.69 1.39
N ASN A 150 -2.96 -2.91 1.76
CA ASN A 150 -3.66 -3.69 2.78
C ASN A 150 -3.60 -3.04 4.17
N GLU A 151 -2.48 -2.40 4.53
CA GLU A 151 -2.36 -1.67 5.80
C GLU A 151 -3.28 -0.44 5.84
N ILE A 152 -3.35 0.31 4.73
CA ILE A 152 -4.27 1.45 4.60
C ILE A 152 -5.72 0.97 4.68
N GLU A 153 -6.06 -0.12 3.99
CA GLU A 153 -7.39 -0.71 4.01
C GLU A 153 -7.80 -1.20 5.42
N SER A 154 -6.88 -1.88 6.11
CA SER A 154 -7.10 -2.31 7.49
C SER A 154 -7.35 -1.12 8.42
N THR A 155 -6.58 -0.03 8.24
CA THR A 155 -6.76 1.20 9.02
C THR A 155 -8.12 1.85 8.72
N ARG A 156 -8.50 1.92 7.44
CA ARG A 156 -9.80 2.43 6.99
C ARG A 156 -10.95 1.69 7.68
N ARG A 157 -10.92 0.36 7.70
CA ARG A 157 -11.95 -0.47 8.34
C ARG A 157 -12.05 -0.19 9.84
N ARG A 158 -10.92 -0.14 10.54
CA ARG A 158 -10.90 0.18 11.97
C ARG A 158 -11.47 1.57 12.25
N GLU A 159 -11.09 2.59 11.49
CA GLU A 159 -11.64 3.95 11.63
C GLU A 159 -13.16 3.98 11.38
N GLN A 160 -13.65 3.24 10.39
CA GLN A 160 -15.08 3.11 10.12
C GLN A 160 -15.84 2.42 11.27
N GLU A 161 -15.29 1.34 11.83
CA GLU A 161 -15.88 0.64 12.98
C GLU A 161 -15.93 1.56 14.21
N GLU A 162 -14.86 2.31 14.49
CA GLU A 162 -14.81 3.28 15.58
C GLU A 162 -15.78 4.46 15.38
N ALA A 163 -15.93 4.95 14.14
CA ALA A 163 -16.91 5.98 13.80
C ALA A 163 -18.36 5.47 13.96
N ALA A 164 -18.63 4.24 13.50
CA ALA A 164 -19.94 3.60 13.69
C ALA A 164 -20.27 3.39 15.17
N ALA A 165 -19.31 2.93 15.97
CA ALA A 165 -19.48 2.77 17.41
C ALA A 165 -19.78 4.12 18.12
N ARG A 166 -19.07 5.20 17.74
CA ARG A 166 -19.34 6.56 18.25
C ARG A 166 -20.73 7.07 17.85
N ALA A 167 -21.16 6.82 16.61
CA ALA A 167 -22.48 7.19 16.14
C ALA A 167 -23.61 6.43 16.87
N LEU A 168 -23.42 5.12 17.12
CA LEU A 168 -24.38 4.34 17.89
C LEU A 168 -24.43 4.78 19.36
N GLY A 169 -23.27 5.04 19.98
CA GLY A 169 -23.19 5.54 21.35
C GLY A 169 -23.89 6.89 21.54
N SER A 170 -23.77 7.80 20.57
CA SER A 170 -24.46 9.10 20.62
C SER A 170 -25.97 8.97 20.43
N VAL A 171 -26.44 8.06 19.57
CA VAL A 171 -27.88 7.76 19.41
C VAL A 171 -28.47 7.19 20.71
N VAL A 172 -27.76 6.29 21.41
CA VAL A 172 -28.22 5.74 22.70
C VAL A 172 -28.33 6.83 23.75
N GLN A 173 -27.34 7.72 23.88
CA GLN A 173 -27.40 8.84 24.83
C GLN A 173 -28.55 9.81 24.55
N VAL A 174 -28.83 10.10 23.28
CA VAL A 174 -29.99 10.92 22.87
C VAL A 174 -31.29 10.19 23.16
N ALA A 175 -31.38 8.88 22.94
CA ALA A 175 -32.55 8.08 23.26
C ALA A 175 -32.82 8.04 24.78
N ASP A 176 -31.79 7.89 25.61
CA ASP A 176 -31.92 7.93 27.08
C ASP A 176 -32.37 9.31 27.59
N LEU A 177 -31.86 10.40 26.98
CA LEU A 177 -32.29 11.77 27.28
C LEU A 177 -33.75 12.04 26.86
N LEU A 178 -34.21 11.45 25.75
CA LEU A 178 -35.58 11.61 25.25
C LEU A 178 -36.58 10.66 25.94
N SER A 179 -36.13 9.54 26.51
CA SER A 179 -36.99 8.55 27.16
C SER A 179 -37.50 9.02 28.53
N GLY A 180 -36.88 10.04 29.13
CA GLY A 180 -37.29 10.59 30.43
C GLY A 180 -37.25 9.58 31.58
N PRO A 181 -37.38 10.02 32.84
CA PRO A 181 -37.45 9.10 33.97
C PRO A 181 -38.76 8.32 33.91
N HIS A 182 -38.72 7.08 33.41
CA HIS A 182 -39.82 6.15 33.63
C HIS A 182 -40.02 5.97 35.14
N PRO A 183 -41.24 6.19 35.69
CA PRO A 183 -41.50 5.86 37.08
C PRO A 183 -41.27 4.36 37.25
N ARG A 184 -40.26 4.00 38.04
CA ARG A 184 -39.96 2.62 38.46
C ARG A 184 -41.15 2.06 39.21
N ARG A 185 -42.17 1.58 38.50
CA ARG A 185 -43.13 0.62 39.06
C ARG A 185 -42.41 -0.72 39.08
N CYS A 186 -41.78 -1.00 40.20
CA CYS A 186 -41.23 -2.30 40.56
C CYS A 186 -42.27 -3.39 40.23
N ARG A 187 -41.96 -4.23 39.24
CA ARG A 187 -42.62 -5.52 39.06
C ARG A 187 -42.22 -6.38 40.26
N ARG A 188 -43.07 -6.46 41.29
CA ARG A 188 -42.96 -7.49 42.31
C ARG A 188 -43.31 -8.81 41.65
N TYR A 189 -42.34 -9.71 41.53
CA TYR A 189 -42.62 -11.13 41.33
C TYR A 189 -43.17 -11.69 42.65
N PRO A 190 -44.22 -12.54 42.64
CA PRO A 190 -44.65 -13.23 43.84
C PRO A 190 -43.53 -14.18 44.30
N GLY A 191 -43.08 -14.01 45.54
CA GLY A 191 -42.02 -14.81 46.14
C GLY A 191 -42.43 -16.28 46.23
N LEU A 192 -41.60 -17.15 45.66
CA LEU A 192 -41.79 -18.59 45.62
C LEU A 192 -41.34 -19.31 46.91
N PHE A 193 -41.15 -18.59 48.01
CA PHE A 193 -40.73 -19.14 49.30
C PHE A 193 -41.55 -18.51 50.41
N GLY A 194 -42.61 -19.22 50.83
CA GLY A 194 -43.30 -18.95 52.09
C GLY A 194 -42.49 -19.51 53.26
N PRO A 195 -42.54 -18.89 54.46
CA PRO A 195 -42.10 -19.55 55.66
C PRO A 195 -43.16 -20.57 56.10
N SER A 196 -42.71 -21.82 56.16
CA SER A 196 -43.36 -22.95 56.81
C SER A 196 -43.71 -22.66 58.26
N GLU A 197 -44.97 -22.87 58.62
CA GLU A 197 -45.41 -23.02 60.02
C GLU A 197 -44.70 -24.22 60.65
N LEU A 198 -44.02 -23.99 61.76
CA LEU A 198 -43.59 -25.02 62.70
C LEU A 198 -43.84 -24.54 64.12
N ARG A 199 -44.92 -25.12 64.69
CA ARG A 199 -45.35 -25.19 66.09
C ARG A 199 -45.92 -23.95 66.77
#